data_AF-A0A831UWY9-F1
#
_entry.id   AF-A0A831UWY9-F1
#
_cell.length_a   1.000
_cell.length_b   1.000
_cell.length_c   1.000
_cell.angle_alpha   90.00
_cell.angle_beta   90.00
_cell.angle_gamma   90.00
#
_symmetry.space_group_name_H-M   'P 1'
#
loop_
_entity.id
_entity.type
_entity.pdbx_description
1 polymer ?
#
loop_
_entity_poly.entity_id
_entity_poly.type
_entity_poly.pdbx_seq_one_letter_code
_entity_poly.pdbx_strand_id
1 'polypeptide(L)'
;MEVVLAVAASRDVPEDVRKSYYEDFREQLAGLGVSPVPDSDVAVVAVLTGGAENEVLASARRYNILLVWPHYNSLPSALEAAAALRDSGRYVKVIALSGPDQRLDERTVRALRLVELIKSGTPRFGLVGAPNPWLVSSNMMLVTVDQIPLEESLSGLDARAGLEDARRLIAGAASSEFSDAQLAPMAAYARRLAELARGRRWDGLTLGCWCFDRDAVRRWGWTPCISLALLNQMGIPAACEGDLRALYSIYVLFRLSGGPAWMGNVNVAEGDLLVLTHDGAPPLMAEEYSIVGRMITKAPAAMRAKFPSGSPATLLRVSADLKRALLLKAVTVDTDRVEACNSQIGLKLTVGSARDVYEAGLGNHLAFVLDDVYEEAREYLTYIGAKVVP
;
A
#
# COMPACT_ATOMS: atom_id res chain seq x y z
N MET A 1 -6.94 11.39 -10.98
CA MET A 1 -6.71 12.48 -10.00
C MET A 1 -6.85 13.82 -10.69
N GLU A 2 -7.42 14.83 -10.04
CA GLU A 2 -7.58 16.19 -10.60
C GLU A 2 -6.49 17.14 -10.08
N VAL A 3 -5.87 17.92 -10.96
CA VAL A 3 -4.78 18.86 -10.61
C VAL A 3 -4.93 20.19 -11.35
N VAL A 4 -4.38 21.27 -10.83
CA VAL A 4 -4.04 22.45 -11.63
C VAL A 4 -2.71 22.17 -12.32
N LEU A 5 -2.66 22.28 -13.64
CA LEU A 5 -1.39 22.32 -14.38
C LEU A 5 -1.00 23.78 -14.61
N ALA A 6 0.26 24.12 -14.34
CA ALA A 6 0.81 25.43 -14.64
C ALA A 6 2.21 25.32 -15.24
N VAL A 7 2.59 26.33 -16.02
CA VAL A 7 3.93 26.52 -16.54
C VAL A 7 4.43 27.84 -15.99
N ALA A 8 5.54 27.82 -15.24
CA ALA A 8 6.12 28.98 -14.60
C ALA A 8 7.47 29.32 -15.25
N ALA A 9 7.65 30.57 -15.66
CA ALA A 9 8.86 31.02 -16.34
C ALA A 9 9.19 32.50 -16.07
N SER A 10 10.39 32.94 -16.42
CA SER A 10 10.71 34.37 -16.51
C SER A 10 9.81 35.07 -17.53
N ARG A 11 9.65 36.38 -17.38
CA ARG A 11 8.83 37.21 -18.28
C ARG A 11 9.34 37.24 -19.72
N ASP A 12 10.60 36.84 -19.94
CA ASP A 12 11.24 36.85 -21.25
C ASP A 12 10.94 35.58 -22.06
N VAL A 13 10.33 34.56 -21.46
CA VAL A 13 9.93 33.34 -22.18
C VAL A 13 8.63 33.60 -22.96
N PRO A 14 8.65 33.45 -24.31
CA PRO A 14 7.48 33.70 -25.16
C PRO A 14 6.26 32.84 -24.81
N GLU A 15 5.07 33.38 -25.05
CA GLU A 15 3.79 32.72 -24.70
C GLU A 15 3.55 31.44 -25.51
N ASP A 16 3.98 31.39 -26.77
CA ASP A 16 3.91 30.18 -27.60
C ASP A 16 4.78 29.05 -27.05
N VAL A 17 5.95 29.37 -26.51
CA VAL A 17 6.82 28.39 -25.82
C VAL A 17 6.15 27.88 -24.55
N ARG A 18 5.59 28.78 -23.73
CA ARG A 18 4.84 28.42 -22.51
C ARG A 18 3.68 27.47 -22.82
N LYS A 19 2.90 27.80 -23.85
CA LYS A 19 1.76 26.99 -24.32
C LYS A 19 2.20 25.62 -24.82
N SER A 20 3.32 25.54 -25.55
CA SER A 20 3.87 24.25 -26.01
C SER A 20 4.18 23.31 -24.84
N TYR A 21 4.83 23.81 -23.79
CA TYR A 21 5.11 23.02 -22.59
C TYR A 21 3.83 22.61 -21.85
N TYR A 22 2.87 23.53 -21.75
CA TYR A 22 1.59 23.23 -21.12
C TYR A 22 0.88 22.06 -21.81
N GLU A 23 0.79 22.08 -23.15
CA GLU A 23 0.14 21.02 -23.91
C GLU A 23 0.87 19.68 -23.78
N ASP A 24 2.20 19.66 -23.84
CA ASP A 24 2.96 18.43 -23.66
C ASP A 24 2.77 17.83 -22.26
N PHE A 25 2.92 18.61 -21.18
CA PHE A 25 2.69 18.11 -19.83
C PHE A 25 1.22 17.73 -19.58
N ARG A 26 0.26 18.41 -20.22
CA ARG A 26 -1.15 18.03 -20.18
C ARG A 26 -1.37 16.65 -20.77
N GLU A 27 -0.78 16.35 -21.93
CA GLU A 27 -0.88 15.03 -22.57
C GLU A 27 -0.21 13.95 -21.73
N GLN A 28 0.97 14.22 -21.18
CA GLN A 28 1.67 13.29 -20.31
C GLN A 28 0.87 12.96 -19.04
N LEU A 29 0.31 13.99 -18.38
CA LEU A 29 -0.55 13.80 -17.21
C LEU A 29 -1.83 13.03 -17.55
N ALA A 30 -2.44 13.29 -18.71
CA ALA A 30 -3.59 12.53 -19.18
C ALA A 30 -3.25 11.04 -19.37
N GLY A 31 -2.04 10.73 -19.88
CA GLY A 31 -1.51 9.36 -19.97
C GLY A 31 -1.35 8.66 -18.62
N LEU A 32 -1.23 9.42 -17.52
CA LEU A 32 -1.19 8.92 -16.14
C LEU A 32 -2.57 8.89 -15.45
N GLY A 33 -3.66 9.16 -16.18
CA GLY A 33 -5.00 9.27 -15.60
C GLY A 33 -5.19 10.52 -14.71
N VAL A 34 -4.40 11.56 -14.95
CA VAL A 34 -4.48 12.84 -14.26
C VAL A 34 -5.13 13.88 -15.16
N SER A 35 -6.14 14.58 -14.64
CA SER A 35 -6.92 15.55 -15.40
C SER A 35 -6.66 16.97 -14.89
N PRO A 36 -6.18 17.88 -15.74
CA PRO A 36 -6.05 19.29 -15.37
C PRO A 36 -7.41 19.98 -15.24
N VAL A 37 -7.70 20.54 -14.07
CA VAL A 37 -8.90 21.32 -13.76
C VAL A 37 -8.54 22.57 -12.94
N PRO A 38 -9.18 23.73 -13.15
CA PRO A 38 -8.79 24.98 -12.48
C PRO A 38 -8.94 25.00 -10.96
N ASP A 39 -9.91 24.24 -10.43
CA ASP A 39 -10.35 24.32 -9.03
C ASP A 39 -9.72 23.27 -8.11
N SER A 40 -8.73 22.50 -8.61
CA SER A 40 -8.03 21.53 -7.77
C SER A 40 -7.18 22.20 -6.69
N ASP A 41 -7.10 21.56 -5.53
CA ASP A 41 -6.21 21.91 -4.42
C ASP A 41 -4.79 21.34 -4.58
N VAL A 42 -4.52 20.63 -5.68
CA VAL A 42 -3.19 20.13 -6.06
C VAL A 42 -2.70 20.86 -7.30
N ALA A 43 -1.47 21.36 -7.28
CA ALA A 43 -0.80 21.93 -8.44
C ALA A 43 0.35 21.03 -8.90
N VAL A 44 0.46 20.84 -10.22
CA VAL A 44 1.66 20.37 -10.90
C VAL A 44 2.20 21.55 -11.71
N VAL A 45 3.40 22.02 -11.37
CA VAL A 45 3.98 23.21 -11.99
C VAL A 45 5.28 22.84 -12.69
N ALA A 46 5.32 22.99 -14.02
CA ALA A 46 6.55 22.91 -14.79
C ALA A 46 7.31 24.23 -14.69
N VAL A 47 8.48 24.20 -14.04
CA VAL A 47 9.30 25.41 -13.80
C VAL A 47 10.34 25.49 -14.91
N LEU A 48 10.19 26.44 -15.84
CA LEU A 48 11.02 26.47 -17.03
C LEU A 48 12.40 27.09 -16.82
N THR A 49 12.47 28.15 -16.01
CA THR A 49 13.62 29.05 -15.95
C THR A 49 13.80 29.70 -14.56
N GLY A 50 14.93 30.37 -14.35
CA GLY A 50 15.13 31.30 -13.25
C GLY A 50 14.24 32.55 -13.39
N GLY A 51 13.83 33.17 -12.28
CA GLY A 51 12.86 34.28 -12.32
C GLY A 51 11.40 33.84 -12.38
N ALA A 52 11.13 32.53 -12.28
CA ALA A 52 9.80 31.93 -12.29
C ALA A 52 9.13 31.90 -10.90
N GLU A 53 9.81 32.31 -9.84
CA GLU A 53 9.41 32.13 -8.43
C GLU A 53 7.99 32.68 -8.18
N ASN A 54 7.72 33.90 -8.64
CA ASN A 54 6.42 34.54 -8.47
C ASN A 54 5.30 33.83 -9.22
N GLU A 55 5.57 33.25 -10.39
CA GLU A 55 4.58 32.47 -11.16
C GLU A 55 4.29 31.12 -10.49
N VAL A 56 5.32 30.49 -9.90
CA VAL A 56 5.15 29.29 -9.07
C VAL A 56 4.24 29.62 -7.87
N LEU A 57 4.52 30.70 -7.14
CA LEU A 57 3.72 31.12 -5.99
C LEU A 57 2.27 31.48 -6.36
N ALA A 58 2.07 32.13 -7.51
CA ALA A 58 0.74 32.51 -8.00
C ALA A 58 -0.10 31.29 -8.40
N SER A 59 0.54 30.25 -8.95
CA SER A 59 -0.13 29.01 -9.38
C SER A 59 -0.28 27.98 -8.25
N ALA A 60 0.45 28.16 -7.15
CA ALA A 60 0.52 27.19 -6.09
C ALA A 60 -0.83 26.99 -5.37
N ARG A 61 -1.09 25.73 -5.04
CA ARG A 61 -2.25 25.26 -4.28
C ARG A 61 -1.82 24.73 -2.91
N ARG A 62 -2.69 23.96 -2.25
CA ARG A 62 -2.41 23.37 -0.93
C ARG A 62 -1.31 22.30 -1.02
N TYR A 63 -1.33 21.52 -2.09
CA TYR A 63 -0.32 20.50 -2.40
C TYR A 63 0.33 20.82 -3.74
N ASN A 64 1.66 20.79 -3.81
CA ASN A 64 2.39 21.25 -4.99
C ASN A 64 3.43 20.21 -5.41
N ILE A 65 3.50 19.93 -6.70
CA ILE A 65 4.56 19.13 -7.33
C ILE A 65 5.25 20.06 -8.33
N LEU A 66 6.52 20.37 -8.09
CA LEU A 66 7.33 21.19 -8.98
C LEU A 66 8.20 20.28 -9.85
N LEU A 67 8.02 20.37 -11.17
CA LEU A 67 8.83 19.67 -12.16
C LEU A 67 9.94 20.61 -12.62
N VAL A 68 11.19 20.19 -12.45
CA VAL A 68 12.37 21.06 -12.61
C VAL A 68 13.47 20.36 -13.38
N TRP A 69 14.45 21.10 -13.90
CA TRP A 69 15.61 20.53 -14.59
C TRP A 69 16.90 21.36 -14.36
N PRO A 70 18.09 20.81 -14.70
CA PRO A 70 19.37 21.51 -14.49
C PRO A 70 19.55 22.78 -15.33
N HIS A 71 18.88 22.86 -16.49
CA HIS A 71 19.06 23.95 -17.43
C HIS A 71 18.23 25.21 -17.07
N TYR A 72 18.69 26.36 -17.57
CA TYR A 72 18.00 27.66 -17.49
C TYR A 72 17.68 28.16 -16.07
N ASN A 73 18.38 27.69 -15.04
CA ASN A 73 18.11 28.04 -13.63
C ASN A 73 16.70 27.63 -13.14
N SER A 74 16.11 26.57 -13.71
CA SER A 74 14.82 26.00 -13.27
C SER A 74 14.87 25.45 -11.83
N LEU A 75 15.85 24.60 -11.50
CA LEU A 75 15.97 24.05 -10.15
C LEU A 75 16.18 25.13 -9.06
N PRO A 76 17.09 26.12 -9.22
CA PRO A 76 17.24 27.22 -8.26
C PRO A 76 15.94 27.97 -7.96
N SER A 77 15.18 28.38 -8.99
CA SER A 77 13.92 29.12 -8.78
C SER A 77 12.85 28.29 -8.09
N ALA A 78 12.76 27.00 -8.45
CA ALA A 78 11.84 26.09 -7.80
C ALA A 78 12.20 25.81 -6.32
N LEU A 79 13.48 25.75 -5.97
CA LEU A 79 13.92 25.57 -4.58
C LEU A 79 13.58 26.79 -3.72
N GLU A 80 13.78 28.00 -4.24
CA GLU A 80 13.39 29.25 -3.56
C GLU A 80 11.87 29.30 -3.34
N ALA A 81 11.09 29.04 -4.40
CA ALA A 81 9.63 28.97 -4.30
C ALA A 81 9.18 27.86 -3.35
N ALA A 82 9.81 26.68 -3.37
CA ALA A 82 9.49 25.59 -2.47
C ALA A 82 9.77 25.94 -1.00
N ALA A 83 10.84 26.69 -0.69
CA ALA A 83 11.09 27.19 0.65
C ALA A 83 9.94 28.10 1.13
N ALA A 84 9.58 29.10 0.32
CA ALA A 84 8.45 30.00 0.63
C ALA A 84 7.11 29.27 0.78
N LEU A 85 6.85 28.25 -0.05
CA LEU A 85 5.65 27.43 0.07
C LEU A 85 5.61 26.65 1.39
N ARG A 86 6.74 26.05 1.81
CA ARG A 86 6.84 25.34 3.10
C ARG A 86 6.64 26.27 4.28
N ASP A 87 7.24 27.46 4.26
CA ASP A 87 7.09 28.47 5.31
C ASP A 87 5.63 28.92 5.44
N SER A 88 4.88 28.92 4.33
CA SER A 88 3.44 29.20 4.32
C SER A 88 2.54 28.00 4.70
N GLY A 89 3.13 26.86 5.11
CA GLY A 89 2.41 25.65 5.50
C GLY A 89 1.84 24.82 4.35
N ARG A 90 2.30 25.05 3.11
CA ARG A 90 1.88 24.28 1.93
C ARG A 90 2.81 23.08 1.72
N TYR A 91 2.24 21.96 1.29
CA TYR A 91 3.03 20.80 0.90
C TYR A 91 3.67 21.04 -0.46
N VAL A 92 4.95 20.69 -0.61
CA VAL A 92 5.68 20.83 -1.87
C VAL A 92 6.71 19.71 -2.06
N LYS A 93 6.57 18.98 -3.16
CA LYS A 93 7.52 18.00 -3.66
C LYS A 93 8.22 18.57 -4.90
N VAL A 94 9.55 18.48 -4.94
CA VAL A 94 10.34 18.87 -6.12
C VAL A 94 10.83 17.61 -6.81
N ILE A 95 10.60 17.51 -8.12
CA ILE A 95 10.99 16.36 -8.95
C ILE A 95 11.92 16.85 -10.04
N ALA A 96 13.18 16.41 -9.97
CA ALA A 96 14.20 16.75 -10.96
C ALA A 96 14.12 15.82 -12.18
N LEU A 97 13.85 16.43 -13.33
CA LEU A 97 13.95 15.86 -14.66
C LEU A 97 15.35 16.13 -15.24
N SER A 98 15.81 15.28 -16.17
CA SER A 98 17.05 15.48 -16.92
C SER A 98 16.94 16.68 -17.86
N GLY A 99 15.73 17.00 -18.32
CA GLY A 99 15.44 18.14 -19.16
C GLY A 99 13.93 18.29 -19.41
N PRO A 100 13.53 19.37 -20.09
CA PRO A 100 12.14 19.66 -20.42
C PRO A 100 11.43 18.54 -21.19
N ASP A 101 12.16 17.83 -22.06
CA ASP A 101 11.61 16.78 -22.93
C ASP A 101 11.50 15.41 -22.23
N GLN A 102 11.97 15.29 -20.98
CA GLN A 102 11.87 14.02 -20.26
C GLN A 102 10.41 13.70 -19.98
N ARG A 103 9.98 12.49 -20.38
CA ARG A 103 8.67 11.96 -20.00
C ARG A 103 8.54 11.78 -18.49
N LEU A 104 7.38 12.13 -17.94
CA LEU A 104 7.05 11.88 -16.54
C LEU A 104 7.19 10.38 -16.25
N ASP A 105 8.00 10.08 -15.24
CA ASP A 105 8.33 8.71 -14.84
C ASP A 105 7.66 8.34 -13.51
N GLU A 106 8.02 7.16 -12.98
CA GLU A 106 7.49 6.61 -11.74
C GLU A 106 7.63 7.58 -10.54
N ARG A 107 8.62 8.48 -10.53
CA ARG A 107 8.78 9.47 -9.45
C ARG A 107 7.59 10.43 -9.39
N THR A 108 7.05 10.81 -10.55
CA THR A 108 5.85 11.66 -10.63
C THR A 108 4.61 10.89 -10.19
N VAL A 109 4.46 9.64 -10.62
CA VAL A 109 3.36 8.76 -10.22
C VAL A 109 3.34 8.58 -8.70
N ARG A 110 4.50 8.30 -8.10
CA ARG A 110 4.66 8.15 -6.64
C ARG A 110 4.37 9.43 -5.88
N ALA A 111 4.82 10.58 -6.38
CA ALA A 111 4.49 11.87 -5.78
C ALA A 111 2.98 12.15 -5.80
N LEU A 112 2.30 11.83 -6.91
CA LEU A 112 0.85 11.95 -7.02
C LEU A 112 0.12 11.02 -6.04
N ARG A 113 0.53 9.75 -5.94
CA ARG A 113 -0.02 8.78 -4.97
C ARG A 113 0.18 9.23 -3.52
N LEU A 114 1.37 9.76 -3.20
CA LEU A 114 1.66 10.32 -1.88
C LEU A 114 0.73 11.50 -1.55
N VAL A 115 0.56 12.45 -2.48
CA VAL A 115 -0.38 13.57 -2.29
C VAL A 115 -1.81 13.06 -2.13
N GLU A 116 -2.24 12.07 -2.91
CA GLU A 116 -3.56 11.48 -2.79
C GLU A 116 -3.77 10.76 -1.44
N LEU A 117 -2.74 10.08 -0.92
CA LEU A 117 -2.77 9.46 0.40
C LEU A 117 -2.85 10.52 1.50
N ILE A 118 -2.04 11.58 1.43
CA ILE A 118 -2.11 12.72 2.36
C ILE A 118 -3.52 13.33 2.36
N LYS A 119 -4.12 13.50 1.18
CA LYS A 119 -5.46 14.08 1.03
C LYS A 119 -6.60 13.18 1.49
N SER A 120 -6.39 11.85 1.51
CA SER A 120 -7.45 10.90 1.84
C SER A 120 -7.95 11.00 3.29
N GLY A 121 -7.21 11.71 4.16
CA GLY A 121 -7.66 12.00 5.51
C GLY A 121 -7.67 10.78 6.42
N THR A 122 -8.62 10.73 7.35
CA THR A 122 -8.75 9.61 8.30
C THR A 122 -9.40 8.41 7.61
N PRO A 123 -8.70 7.27 7.47
CA PRO A 123 -9.26 6.12 6.77
C PRO A 123 -10.41 5.49 7.57
N ARG A 124 -11.38 4.94 6.84
CA ARG A 124 -12.50 4.16 7.36
C ARG A 124 -12.24 2.68 7.13
N PHE A 125 -12.02 1.94 8.20
CA PHE A 125 -11.77 0.50 8.13
C PHE A 125 -12.96 -0.33 8.59
N GLY A 126 -13.20 -1.42 7.87
CA GLY A 126 -14.11 -2.47 8.31
C GLY A 126 -13.45 -3.39 9.32
N LEU A 127 -14.13 -3.69 10.42
CA LEU A 127 -13.75 -4.76 11.33
C LEU A 127 -14.85 -5.82 11.33
N VAL A 128 -14.56 -6.99 10.75
CA VAL A 128 -15.51 -8.09 10.70
C VAL A 128 -15.24 -9.05 11.86
N GLY A 129 -16.24 -9.26 12.70
CA GLY A 129 -16.10 -10.01 13.95
C GLY A 129 -15.38 -9.18 15.02
N ALA A 130 -14.42 -9.81 15.71
CA ALA A 130 -13.58 -9.16 16.71
C ALA A 130 -12.11 -9.58 16.51
N PRO A 131 -11.12 -8.79 16.96
CA PRO A 131 -9.73 -9.21 16.93
C PRO A 131 -9.53 -10.53 17.67
N ASN A 132 -8.61 -11.35 17.16
CA ASN A 132 -8.33 -12.63 17.77
C ASN A 132 -7.77 -12.45 19.20
N PRO A 133 -8.05 -13.38 20.14
CA PRO A 133 -7.68 -13.20 21.55
C PRO A 133 -6.17 -13.01 21.81
N TRP A 134 -5.32 -13.52 20.92
CA TRP A 134 -3.86 -13.35 21.01
C TRP A 134 -3.36 -11.99 20.48
N LEU A 135 -4.19 -11.24 19.75
CA LEU A 135 -3.88 -9.90 19.26
C LEU A 135 -4.19 -8.85 20.33
N VAL A 136 -3.37 -8.84 21.39
CA VAL A 136 -3.55 -7.97 22.57
C VAL A 136 -3.23 -6.49 22.31
N SER A 137 -2.68 -6.15 21.14
CA SER A 137 -2.28 -4.79 20.76
C SER A 137 -2.77 -4.40 19.36
N SER A 138 -3.95 -4.85 18.95
CA SER A 138 -4.50 -4.62 17.59
C SER A 138 -5.30 -3.32 17.44
N ASN A 139 -5.58 -2.60 18.53
CA ASN A 139 -6.39 -1.38 18.49
C ASN A 139 -5.69 -0.20 17.79
N MET A 140 -6.51 0.77 17.37
CA MET A 140 -6.06 1.99 16.70
C MET A 140 -6.98 3.18 17.03
N MET A 141 -6.42 4.37 17.24
CA MET A 141 -7.14 5.56 17.73
C MET A 141 -7.49 6.56 16.63
N LEU A 142 -6.67 6.66 15.59
CA LEU A 142 -6.78 7.70 14.55
C LEU A 142 -7.34 7.15 13.24
N VAL A 143 -8.35 6.28 13.35
CA VAL A 143 -9.07 5.68 12.23
C VAL A 143 -10.56 5.60 12.56
N THR A 144 -11.42 5.61 11.55
CA THR A 144 -12.83 5.27 11.76
C THR A 144 -12.98 3.76 11.63
N VAL A 145 -13.44 3.08 12.68
CA VAL A 145 -13.72 1.64 12.64
C VAL A 145 -15.22 1.42 12.53
N ASP A 146 -15.62 0.73 11.47
CA ASP A 146 -16.98 0.28 11.24
C ASP A 146 -17.03 -1.24 11.47
N GLN A 147 -17.43 -1.63 12.67
CA GLN A 147 -17.45 -3.04 13.08
C GLN A 147 -18.79 -3.70 12.72
N ILE A 148 -18.73 -4.89 12.13
CA ILE A 148 -19.89 -5.75 11.89
C ILE A 148 -19.69 -7.14 12.50
N PRO A 149 -20.75 -7.85 12.93
CA PRO A 149 -20.66 -9.24 13.33
C PRO A 149 -20.17 -10.14 12.19
N LEU A 150 -19.51 -11.25 12.52
CA LEU A 150 -19.04 -12.22 11.54
C LEU A 150 -20.21 -12.90 10.82
N GLU A 151 -21.31 -13.12 11.52
CA GLU A 151 -22.53 -13.71 10.96
C GLU A 151 -23.15 -12.79 9.89
N GLU A 152 -23.03 -11.47 10.04
CA GLU A 152 -23.52 -10.50 9.05
C GLU A 152 -22.73 -10.59 7.73
N SER A 153 -21.41 -10.78 7.81
CA SER A 153 -20.58 -10.92 6.60
C SER A 153 -20.82 -12.23 5.87
N LEU A 154 -21.18 -13.29 6.60
CA LEU A 154 -21.49 -14.62 6.04
C LEU A 154 -22.96 -14.77 5.60
N SER A 155 -23.84 -13.89 6.05
CA SER A 155 -25.27 -13.93 5.73
C SER A 155 -25.51 -13.86 4.21
N GLY A 156 -26.28 -14.82 3.69
CA GLY A 156 -26.63 -14.90 2.28
C GLY A 156 -25.48 -15.33 1.34
N LEU A 157 -24.37 -15.86 1.88
CA LEU A 157 -23.24 -16.30 1.06
C LEU A 157 -23.63 -17.50 0.17
N ASP A 158 -23.69 -17.30 -1.15
CA ASP A 158 -23.76 -18.39 -2.11
C ASP A 158 -22.35 -18.83 -2.51
N ALA A 159 -21.92 -19.99 -2.01
CA ALA A 159 -20.61 -20.56 -2.35
C ALA A 159 -20.40 -20.73 -3.86
N ARG A 160 -21.45 -20.98 -4.65
CA ARG A 160 -21.33 -21.19 -6.10
C ARG A 160 -20.91 -19.92 -6.83
N ALA A 161 -21.16 -18.75 -6.26
CA ALA A 161 -20.75 -17.47 -6.84
C ALA A 161 -19.21 -17.34 -6.95
N GLY A 162 -18.44 -18.10 -6.17
CA GLY A 162 -16.98 -18.12 -6.20
C GLY A 162 -16.36 -19.17 -7.10
N LEU A 163 -17.15 -19.98 -7.82
CA LEU A 163 -16.62 -21.14 -8.55
C LEU A 163 -15.68 -20.75 -9.70
N GLU A 164 -16.00 -19.67 -10.42
CA GLU A 164 -15.13 -19.18 -11.50
C GLU A 164 -13.80 -18.65 -10.96
N ASP A 165 -13.84 -17.88 -9.88
CA ASP A 165 -12.64 -17.34 -9.24
C ASP A 165 -11.78 -18.46 -8.62
N ALA A 166 -12.41 -19.49 -8.04
CA ALA A 166 -11.73 -20.69 -7.59
C ALA A 166 -11.02 -21.44 -8.73
N ARG A 167 -11.67 -21.58 -9.90
CA ARG A 167 -11.04 -22.19 -11.09
C ARG A 167 -9.86 -21.38 -11.59
N ARG A 168 -9.99 -20.04 -11.64
CA ARG A 168 -8.89 -19.15 -12.02
C ARG A 168 -7.72 -19.25 -11.05
N LEU A 169 -7.99 -19.31 -9.75
CA LEU A 169 -6.98 -19.49 -8.72
C LEU A 169 -6.25 -20.83 -8.87
N ILE A 170 -6.97 -21.93 -9.13
CA ILE A 170 -6.33 -23.24 -9.39
C ILE A 170 -5.53 -23.21 -10.68
N ALA A 171 -6.05 -22.62 -11.75
CA ALA A 171 -5.39 -22.57 -13.05
C ALA A 171 -4.07 -21.78 -13.01
N GLY A 172 -3.95 -20.80 -12.12
CA GLY A 172 -2.71 -20.06 -11.89
C GLY A 172 -1.77 -20.68 -10.85
N ALA A 173 -2.19 -21.73 -10.13
CA ALA A 173 -1.38 -22.39 -9.12
C ALA A 173 -0.50 -23.48 -9.75
N ALA A 174 0.71 -23.67 -9.23
CA ALA A 174 1.56 -24.80 -9.60
C ALA A 174 0.96 -26.14 -9.16
N SER A 175 0.26 -26.15 -8.02
CA SER A 175 -0.49 -27.30 -7.54
C SER A 175 -1.63 -26.89 -6.61
N SER A 176 -2.64 -27.74 -6.49
CA SER A 176 -3.73 -27.57 -5.53
C SER A 176 -4.10 -28.91 -4.89
N GLU A 177 -4.13 -28.95 -3.55
CA GLU A 177 -4.68 -30.07 -2.77
C GLU A 177 -6.22 -30.08 -2.73
N PHE A 178 -6.86 -29.00 -3.21
CA PHE A 178 -8.30 -28.79 -3.12
C PHE A 178 -8.93 -28.56 -4.50
N SER A 179 -10.18 -29.01 -4.67
CA SER A 179 -10.96 -28.76 -5.87
C SER A 179 -11.52 -27.34 -5.93
N ASP A 180 -11.95 -26.91 -7.12
CA ASP A 180 -12.64 -25.63 -7.31
C ASP A 180 -13.90 -25.52 -6.43
N ALA A 181 -14.66 -26.61 -6.29
CA ALA A 181 -15.82 -26.69 -5.42
C ALA A 181 -15.48 -26.46 -3.93
N GLN A 182 -14.33 -26.93 -3.46
CA GLN A 182 -13.86 -26.73 -2.08
C GLN A 182 -13.36 -25.31 -1.83
N LEU A 183 -12.83 -24.64 -2.85
CA LEU A 183 -12.33 -23.26 -2.75
C LEU A 183 -13.40 -22.21 -3.05
N ALA A 184 -14.49 -22.57 -3.74
CA ALA A 184 -15.57 -21.67 -4.12
C ALA A 184 -16.16 -20.88 -2.94
N PRO A 185 -16.40 -21.44 -1.72
CA PRO A 185 -16.85 -20.65 -0.58
C PRO A 185 -15.89 -19.52 -0.18
N MET A 186 -14.58 -19.77 -0.23
CA MET A 186 -13.56 -18.79 0.13
C MET A 186 -13.51 -17.64 -0.88
N ALA A 187 -13.59 -17.98 -2.17
CA ALA A 187 -13.63 -17.00 -3.25
C ALA A 187 -14.93 -16.18 -3.25
N ALA A 188 -16.08 -16.83 -3.00
CA ALA A 188 -17.35 -16.15 -2.81
C ALA A 188 -17.29 -15.18 -1.63
N TYR A 189 -16.65 -15.59 -0.53
CA TYR A 189 -16.50 -14.73 0.65
C TYR A 189 -15.58 -13.53 0.39
N ALA A 190 -14.53 -13.67 -0.42
CA ALA A 190 -13.71 -12.55 -0.87
C ALA A 190 -14.56 -11.50 -1.61
N ARG A 191 -15.42 -11.95 -2.54
CA ARG A 191 -16.35 -11.06 -3.27
C ARG A 191 -17.33 -10.38 -2.34
N ARG A 192 -17.92 -11.13 -1.41
CA ARG A 192 -18.85 -10.60 -0.41
C ARG A 192 -18.19 -9.51 0.45
N LEU A 193 -16.98 -9.75 0.93
CA LEU A 193 -16.21 -8.76 1.68
C LEU A 193 -15.85 -7.54 0.83
N ALA A 194 -15.54 -7.74 -0.46
CA ALA A 194 -15.28 -6.65 -1.39
C ALA A 194 -16.53 -5.79 -1.65
N GLU A 195 -17.70 -6.41 -1.78
CA GLU A 195 -18.99 -5.71 -1.90
C GLU A 195 -19.30 -4.91 -0.63
N LEU A 196 -19.08 -5.49 0.55
CA LEU A 196 -19.23 -4.77 1.82
C LEU A 196 -18.29 -3.57 1.91
N ALA A 197 -17.01 -3.75 1.56
CA ALA A 197 -16.04 -2.67 1.57
C ALA A 197 -16.46 -1.52 0.64
N ARG A 198 -16.87 -1.82 -0.61
CA ARG A 198 -17.34 -0.80 -1.55
C ARG A 198 -18.63 -0.13 -1.08
N GLY A 199 -19.63 -0.92 -0.68
CA GLY A 199 -20.94 -0.43 -0.27
C GLY A 199 -20.88 0.44 1.00
N ARG A 200 -19.97 0.12 1.93
CA ARG A 200 -19.76 0.86 3.18
C ARG A 200 -18.63 1.89 3.10
N ARG A 201 -18.01 2.03 1.93
CA ARG A 201 -16.87 2.92 1.65
C ARG A 201 -15.71 2.71 2.64
N TRP A 202 -15.33 1.45 2.83
CA TRP A 202 -14.14 1.09 3.59
C TRP A 202 -12.90 1.22 2.72
N ASP A 203 -11.88 1.87 3.26
CA ASP A 203 -10.53 2.00 2.68
C ASP A 203 -9.72 0.70 2.80
N GLY A 204 -10.20 -0.22 3.63
CA GLY A 204 -9.62 -1.53 3.90
C GLY A 204 -10.43 -2.24 4.98
N LEU A 205 -10.17 -3.53 5.18
CA LEU A 205 -10.84 -4.29 6.22
C LEU A 205 -9.92 -5.27 6.93
N THR A 206 -10.28 -5.61 8.16
CA THR A 206 -9.68 -6.72 8.87
C THR A 206 -10.77 -7.65 9.41
N LEU A 207 -10.39 -8.89 9.64
CA LEU A 207 -11.30 -9.97 10.00
C LEU A 207 -10.71 -10.76 11.16
N GLY A 208 -11.53 -10.99 12.19
CA GLY A 208 -11.25 -12.02 13.20
C GLY A 208 -11.19 -13.39 12.54
N CYS A 209 -10.00 -13.96 12.42
CA CYS A 209 -9.74 -15.18 11.70
C CYS A 209 -10.12 -16.40 12.54
N TRP A 210 -10.94 -17.32 12.01
CA TRP A 210 -11.35 -18.55 12.71
C TRP A 210 -10.44 -19.75 12.41
N CYS A 211 -9.21 -19.50 11.93
CA CYS A 211 -8.29 -20.54 11.49
C CYS A 211 -7.90 -21.56 12.58
N PHE A 212 -8.06 -21.17 13.85
CA PHE A 212 -7.79 -21.98 15.04
C PHE A 212 -9.04 -22.37 15.83
N ASP A 213 -10.23 -21.89 15.41
CA ASP A 213 -11.50 -22.35 15.96
C ASP A 213 -11.93 -23.63 15.24
N ARG A 214 -11.66 -24.77 15.86
CA ARG A 214 -11.95 -26.08 15.26
C ARG A 214 -13.45 -26.30 15.01
N ASP A 215 -14.31 -25.70 15.81
CA ASP A 215 -15.76 -25.87 15.66
C ASP A 215 -16.28 -25.00 14.52
N ALA A 216 -15.78 -23.77 14.37
CA ALA A 216 -16.04 -22.94 13.20
C ALA A 216 -15.50 -23.59 11.90
N VAL A 217 -14.28 -24.12 11.93
CA VAL A 217 -13.70 -24.82 10.77
C VAL A 217 -14.53 -26.06 10.39
N ARG A 218 -14.99 -26.85 11.36
CA ARG A 218 -15.89 -28.00 11.09
C ARG A 218 -17.24 -27.56 10.55
N ARG A 219 -17.80 -26.48 11.12
CA ARG A 219 -19.12 -25.95 10.73
C ARG A 219 -19.13 -25.42 9.30
N TRP A 220 -18.09 -24.70 8.91
CA TRP A 220 -18.03 -24.05 7.60
C TRP A 220 -17.26 -24.85 6.56
N GLY A 221 -16.31 -25.69 6.97
CA GLY A 221 -15.47 -26.51 6.08
C GLY A 221 -14.30 -25.75 5.45
N TRP A 222 -14.07 -24.49 5.83
CA TRP A 222 -13.02 -23.64 5.28
C TRP A 222 -12.57 -22.53 6.25
N THR A 223 -11.47 -21.84 5.91
CA THR A 223 -10.87 -20.71 6.62
C THR A 223 -10.69 -19.50 5.69
N PRO A 224 -10.64 -18.26 6.20
CA PRO A 224 -10.68 -17.07 5.35
C PRO A 224 -9.33 -16.71 4.71
N CYS A 225 -8.29 -17.56 4.83
CA CYS A 225 -6.94 -17.27 4.35
C CYS A 225 -6.91 -16.96 2.84
N ILE A 226 -7.58 -17.78 2.02
CA ILE A 226 -7.70 -17.52 0.59
C ILE A 226 -8.55 -16.27 0.32
N SER A 227 -9.60 -16.04 1.11
CA SER A 227 -10.44 -14.85 0.96
C SER A 227 -9.65 -13.55 1.15
N LEU A 228 -8.80 -13.50 2.18
CA LEU A 228 -7.93 -12.36 2.47
C LEU A 228 -6.83 -12.16 1.41
N ALA A 229 -6.29 -13.26 0.87
CA ALA A 229 -5.34 -13.21 -0.24
C ALA A 229 -5.96 -12.59 -1.50
N LEU A 230 -7.17 -13.03 -1.85
CA LEU A 230 -7.92 -12.54 -3.00
C LEU A 230 -8.36 -11.07 -2.83
N LEU A 231 -8.75 -10.64 -1.63
CA LEU A 231 -9.07 -9.24 -1.36
C LEU A 231 -7.91 -8.29 -1.66
N ASN A 232 -6.73 -8.60 -1.14
CA ASN A 232 -5.53 -7.80 -1.40
C ASN A 232 -5.17 -7.81 -2.89
N GLN A 233 -5.29 -8.95 -3.57
CA GLN A 233 -5.12 -9.05 -5.03
C GLN A 233 -6.15 -8.21 -5.82
N MET A 234 -7.38 -8.09 -5.33
CA MET A 234 -8.43 -7.26 -5.92
C MET A 234 -8.25 -5.75 -5.63
N GLY A 235 -7.16 -5.36 -4.97
CA GLY A 235 -6.89 -3.96 -4.61
C GLY A 235 -7.70 -3.46 -3.41
N ILE A 236 -8.11 -4.36 -2.52
CA ILE A 236 -8.77 -4.01 -1.25
C ILE A 236 -7.81 -4.36 -0.12
N PRO A 237 -7.21 -3.37 0.56
CA PRO A 237 -6.33 -3.60 1.70
C PRO A 237 -7.01 -4.48 2.75
N ALA A 238 -6.40 -5.64 3.03
CA ALA A 238 -6.97 -6.64 3.92
C ALA A 238 -5.95 -7.23 4.88
N ALA A 239 -6.29 -7.26 6.16
CA ALA A 239 -5.48 -7.80 7.25
C ALA A 239 -6.20 -8.97 7.94
N CYS A 240 -5.49 -10.05 8.29
CA CYS A 240 -6.02 -11.10 9.17
C CYS A 240 -6.01 -10.65 10.64
N GLU A 241 -6.65 -11.47 11.46
CA GLU A 241 -6.63 -11.50 12.92
C GLU A 241 -7.25 -10.28 13.63
N GLY A 242 -7.99 -9.46 12.88
CA GLY A 242 -8.53 -8.19 13.35
C GLY A 242 -7.46 -7.14 13.67
N ASP A 243 -6.25 -7.25 13.09
CA ASP A 243 -5.14 -6.34 13.35
C ASP A 243 -5.27 -5.03 12.56
N LEU A 244 -5.85 -4.01 13.20
CA LEU A 244 -6.02 -2.68 12.59
C LEU A 244 -4.70 -1.95 12.35
N ARG A 245 -3.66 -2.24 13.15
CA ARG A 245 -2.34 -1.61 12.97
C ARG A 245 -1.66 -2.16 11.72
N ALA A 246 -1.71 -3.47 11.52
CA ALA A 246 -1.24 -4.07 10.27
C ALA A 246 -2.07 -3.60 9.08
N LEU A 247 -3.40 -3.51 9.23
CA LEU A 247 -4.27 -3.00 8.18
C LEU A 247 -3.89 -1.59 7.75
N TYR A 248 -3.62 -0.68 8.69
CA TYR A 248 -3.17 0.66 8.37
C TYR A 248 -1.86 0.64 7.59
N SER A 249 -0.91 -0.19 8.02
CA SER A 249 0.36 -0.34 7.31
C SER A 249 0.19 -0.90 5.89
N ILE A 250 -0.67 -1.92 5.70
CA ILE A 250 -1.04 -2.45 4.37
C ILE A 250 -1.69 -1.35 3.53
N TYR A 251 -2.63 -0.58 4.09
CA TYR A 251 -3.31 0.52 3.40
C TYR A 251 -2.32 1.56 2.89
N VAL A 252 -1.38 2.02 3.72
CA VAL A 252 -0.35 2.99 3.33
C VAL A 252 0.52 2.43 2.21
N LEU A 253 1.07 1.22 2.37
CA LEU A 253 1.94 0.60 1.38
C LEU A 253 1.22 0.33 0.05
N PHE A 254 -0.03 -0.10 0.10
CA PHE A 254 -0.89 -0.28 -1.06
C PHE A 254 -1.12 1.02 -1.81
N ARG A 255 -1.49 2.10 -1.11
CA ARG A 255 -1.76 3.42 -1.73
C ARG A 255 -0.52 4.02 -2.38
N LEU A 256 0.67 3.77 -1.84
CA LEU A 256 1.92 4.30 -2.37
C LEU A 256 2.48 3.46 -3.54
N SER A 257 2.45 2.14 -3.44
CA SER A 257 2.97 1.25 -4.49
C SER A 257 1.99 1.04 -5.64
N GLY A 258 0.68 1.20 -5.40
CA GLY A 258 -0.37 0.80 -6.33
C GLY A 258 -0.51 -0.72 -6.50
N GLY A 259 0.28 -1.52 -5.78
CA GLY A 259 0.28 -2.98 -5.82
C GLY A 259 -0.20 -3.60 -4.50
N PRO A 260 -0.49 -4.90 -4.48
CA PRO A 260 -0.92 -5.60 -3.27
C PRO A 260 0.14 -5.52 -2.18
N ALA A 261 -0.30 -5.26 -0.95
CA ALA A 261 0.50 -5.36 0.26
C ALA A 261 -0.02 -6.55 1.10
N TRP A 262 0.87 -7.13 1.89
CA TRP A 262 0.57 -8.27 2.75
C TRP A 262 1.23 -8.09 4.11
N MET A 263 0.93 -8.97 5.08
CA MET A 263 1.59 -8.97 6.38
C MET A 263 2.13 -10.35 6.73
N GLY A 264 3.16 -10.36 7.58
CA GLY A 264 3.70 -11.59 8.13
C GLY A 264 4.09 -11.45 9.60
N ASN A 265 4.05 -12.57 10.33
CA ASN A 265 4.68 -12.69 11.64
C ASN A 265 6.20 -12.61 11.48
N VAL A 266 6.87 -11.84 12.33
CA VAL A 266 8.33 -11.93 12.44
C VAL A 266 8.70 -13.25 13.13
N ASN A 267 9.19 -14.23 12.36
CA ASN A 267 9.61 -15.54 12.87
C ASN A 267 11.12 -15.65 13.05
N VAL A 268 11.91 -14.93 12.23
CA VAL A 268 13.36 -14.80 12.37
C VAL A 268 13.70 -13.32 12.27
N ALA A 269 14.58 -12.85 13.15
CA ALA A 269 15.16 -11.51 13.09
C ALA A 269 16.59 -11.56 13.63
N GLU A 270 17.58 -11.65 12.74
CA GLU A 270 18.99 -11.83 13.09
C GLU A 270 19.88 -10.94 12.21
N GLY A 271 20.60 -9.99 12.82
CA GLY A 271 21.43 -9.05 12.07
C GLY A 271 20.59 -8.22 11.08
N ASP A 272 20.81 -8.43 9.79
CA ASP A 272 20.06 -7.84 8.68
C ASP A 272 19.02 -8.78 8.06
N LEU A 273 18.83 -9.99 8.59
CA LEU A 273 17.88 -10.97 8.05
C LEU A 273 16.57 -10.98 8.83
N LEU A 274 15.44 -10.86 8.11
CA LEU A 274 14.11 -11.19 8.60
C LEU A 274 13.52 -12.37 7.83
N VAL A 275 12.78 -13.23 8.52
CA VAL A 275 11.85 -14.19 7.88
C VAL A 275 10.45 -13.92 8.38
N LEU A 276 9.57 -13.55 7.46
CA LEU A 276 8.16 -13.32 7.77
C LEU A 276 7.30 -14.50 7.33
N THR A 277 6.38 -14.95 8.17
CA THR A 277 5.45 -16.03 7.81
C THR A 277 4.02 -15.70 8.17
N HIS A 278 3.09 -16.01 7.27
CA HIS A 278 1.65 -15.97 7.53
C HIS A 278 0.91 -16.79 6.46
N ASP A 279 -0.37 -17.08 6.70
CA ASP A 279 -1.23 -17.70 5.69
C ASP A 279 -1.90 -16.60 4.83
N GLY A 280 -2.17 -16.87 3.54
CA GLY A 280 -2.96 -15.96 2.70
C GLY A 280 -2.18 -14.82 2.03
N ALA A 281 -0.94 -15.08 1.59
CA ALA A 281 -0.22 -14.17 0.70
C ALA A 281 -0.99 -13.96 -0.62
N PRO A 282 -1.09 -12.74 -1.17
CA PRO A 282 -1.75 -12.49 -2.45
C PRO A 282 -1.02 -13.21 -3.61
N PRO A 283 -1.71 -13.92 -4.52
CA PRO A 283 -1.06 -14.60 -5.64
C PRO A 283 -0.22 -13.66 -6.53
N LEU A 284 -0.68 -12.42 -6.75
CA LEU A 284 0.05 -11.41 -7.51
C LEU A 284 1.43 -11.02 -6.93
N MET A 285 1.71 -11.31 -5.66
CA MET A 285 3.03 -11.06 -5.06
C MET A 285 4.00 -12.23 -5.26
N ALA A 286 3.51 -13.38 -5.74
CA ALA A 286 4.28 -14.61 -5.84
C ALA A 286 4.81 -14.82 -7.27
N GLU A 287 6.02 -15.35 -7.38
CA GLU A 287 6.53 -15.94 -8.64
C GLU A 287 5.77 -17.24 -8.93
N GLU A 288 5.51 -18.02 -7.89
CA GLU A 288 4.78 -19.28 -7.94
C GLU A 288 4.00 -19.47 -6.63
N TYR A 289 2.83 -20.11 -6.69
CA TYR A 289 2.11 -20.50 -5.50
C TYR A 289 1.44 -21.86 -5.65
N SER A 290 1.18 -22.49 -4.51
CA SER A 290 0.38 -23.73 -4.40
C SER A 290 -0.69 -23.58 -3.33
N ILE A 291 -1.80 -24.29 -3.51
CA ILE A 291 -2.93 -24.28 -2.57
C ILE A 291 -2.84 -25.54 -1.72
N VAL A 292 -2.63 -25.35 -0.41
CA VAL A 292 -2.30 -26.43 0.53
C VAL A 292 -3.09 -26.31 1.83
N GLY A 293 -3.21 -27.39 2.59
CA GLY A 293 -3.75 -27.32 3.94
C GLY A 293 -2.90 -26.44 4.85
N ARG A 294 -3.52 -25.80 5.87
CA ARG A 294 -2.77 -25.09 6.91
C ARG A 294 -1.72 -26.00 7.56
N MET A 295 -0.53 -25.49 7.85
CA MET A 295 0.59 -26.30 8.36
C MET A 295 0.20 -27.10 9.62
N ILE A 296 -0.33 -26.41 10.65
CA ILE A 296 -0.64 -26.99 11.97
C ILE A 296 -1.99 -27.72 11.95
N THR A 297 -3.05 -27.07 11.48
CA THR A 297 -4.42 -27.58 11.65
C THR A 297 -4.89 -28.46 10.50
N LYS A 298 -4.17 -28.46 9.37
CA LYS A 298 -4.60 -29.05 8.09
C LYS A 298 -5.94 -28.52 7.57
N ALA A 299 -6.42 -27.40 8.11
CA ALA A 299 -7.69 -26.80 7.69
C ALA A 299 -7.60 -26.32 6.23
N PRO A 300 -8.67 -26.49 5.42
CA PRO A 300 -8.78 -25.90 4.09
C PRO A 300 -8.96 -24.37 4.18
N ALA A 301 -8.37 -23.58 3.31
CA ALA A 301 -7.16 -23.81 2.54
C ALA A 301 -6.24 -22.62 2.78
N ALA A 302 -4.95 -22.83 2.62
CA ALA A 302 -3.93 -21.80 2.73
C ALA A 302 -3.13 -21.71 1.43
N MET A 303 -2.41 -20.61 1.29
CA MET A 303 -1.46 -20.38 0.21
C MET A 303 -0.07 -20.75 0.69
N ARG A 304 0.70 -21.44 -0.15
CA ARG A 304 2.16 -21.48 -0.08
C ARG A 304 2.71 -20.70 -1.26
N ALA A 305 3.18 -19.49 -1.01
CA ALA A 305 3.79 -18.63 -2.01
C ALA A 305 5.32 -18.78 -1.99
N LYS A 306 5.92 -18.77 -3.18
CA LYS A 306 7.32 -18.48 -3.43
C LYS A 306 7.40 -17.05 -3.97
N PHE A 307 8.09 -16.18 -3.24
CA PHE A 307 8.28 -14.80 -3.65
C PHE A 307 9.51 -14.68 -4.56
N PRO A 308 9.53 -13.73 -5.51
CA PRO A 308 10.71 -13.46 -6.32
C PRO A 308 11.90 -13.08 -5.42
N SER A 309 13.09 -13.61 -5.74
CA SER A 309 14.35 -13.27 -5.06
C SER A 309 14.97 -12.01 -5.70
N GLY A 310 15.61 -11.14 -4.91
CA GLY A 310 16.22 -9.90 -5.41
C GLY A 310 15.25 -8.74 -5.64
N SER A 311 13.97 -8.85 -5.28
CA SER A 311 13.00 -7.77 -5.40
C SER A 311 13.14 -6.77 -4.25
N PRO A 312 13.03 -5.45 -4.50
CA PRO A 312 12.96 -4.47 -3.43
C PRO A 312 11.70 -4.67 -2.60
N ALA A 313 11.78 -4.39 -1.30
CA ALA A 313 10.64 -4.43 -0.40
C ALA A 313 10.67 -3.28 0.61
N THR A 314 9.51 -2.74 0.91
CA THR A 314 9.29 -1.76 1.97
C THR A 314 8.38 -2.36 3.02
N LEU A 315 8.80 -2.32 4.28
CA LEU A 315 8.01 -2.84 5.40
C LEU A 315 7.58 -1.73 6.34
N LEU A 316 6.38 -1.85 6.88
CA LEU A 316 5.79 -0.86 7.77
C LEU A 316 5.02 -1.51 8.91
N ARG A 317 5.19 -0.95 10.10
CA ARG A 317 4.32 -1.17 11.26
C ARG A 317 4.15 0.12 12.05
N VAL A 318 2.92 0.45 12.44
CA VAL A 318 2.59 1.68 13.16
C VAL A 318 2.09 1.42 14.59
N SER A 319 2.24 2.41 15.48
CA SER A 319 1.59 2.44 16.79
C SER A 319 0.10 2.79 16.69
N ALA A 320 -0.69 2.45 17.72
CA ALA A 320 -2.14 2.72 17.74
C ALA A 320 -2.50 4.21 17.60
N ASP A 321 -1.63 5.08 18.09
CA ASP A 321 -1.79 6.55 18.07
C ASP A 321 -1.07 7.21 16.89
N LEU A 322 -0.49 6.42 15.98
CA LEU A 322 0.32 6.86 14.84
C LEU A 322 1.53 7.73 15.20
N LYS A 323 1.93 7.83 16.48
CA LYS A 323 3.09 8.63 16.88
C LYS A 323 4.42 7.95 16.60
N ARG A 324 4.43 6.64 16.38
CA ARG A 324 5.64 5.85 16.07
C ARG A 324 5.36 4.93 14.89
N ALA A 325 6.35 4.80 14.02
CA ALA A 325 6.32 3.85 12.93
C ALA A 325 7.69 3.19 12.76
N LEU A 326 7.72 1.87 12.69
CA LEU A 326 8.86 1.10 12.21
C LEU A 326 8.75 1.01 10.69
N LEU A 327 9.74 1.55 9.99
CA LEU A 327 9.79 1.58 8.53
C LEU A 327 11.14 1.04 8.08
N LEU A 328 11.13 -0.11 7.41
CA LEU A 328 12.32 -0.82 6.97
C LEU A 328 12.39 -0.86 5.45
N LYS A 329 13.60 -0.96 4.92
CA LYS A 329 13.86 -1.26 3.50
C LYS A 329 14.60 -2.58 3.40
N ALA A 330 14.21 -3.44 2.46
CA ALA A 330 14.80 -4.74 2.28
C ALA A 330 14.91 -5.12 0.81
N VAL A 331 15.65 -6.20 0.55
CA VAL A 331 15.63 -6.95 -0.70
C VAL A 331 15.24 -8.39 -0.34
N THR A 332 14.35 -8.99 -1.13
CA THR A 332 13.95 -10.39 -0.92
C THR A 332 15.13 -11.32 -1.16
N VAL A 333 15.24 -12.35 -0.32
CA VAL A 333 16.28 -13.37 -0.40
C VAL A 333 15.68 -14.75 -0.17
N ASP A 334 16.30 -15.76 -0.78
CA ASP A 334 15.97 -17.15 -0.49
C ASP A 334 16.48 -17.51 0.92
N THR A 335 15.64 -18.18 1.69
CA THR A 335 15.97 -18.64 3.04
C THR A 335 15.44 -20.04 3.26
N ASP A 336 16.06 -20.75 4.21
CA ASP A 336 15.48 -21.97 4.72
C ASP A 336 14.10 -21.70 5.32
N ARG A 337 13.21 -22.67 5.13
CA ARG A 337 11.86 -22.58 5.68
C ARG A 337 11.91 -22.86 7.17
N VAL A 338 11.13 -22.10 7.93
CA VAL A 338 10.89 -22.36 9.35
C VAL A 338 9.56 -23.11 9.53
N GLU A 339 9.43 -23.85 10.64
CA GLU A 339 8.19 -24.57 10.99
C GLU A 339 7.08 -23.60 11.45
N ALA A 340 6.56 -22.81 10.52
CA ALA A 340 5.52 -21.80 10.77
C ALA A 340 4.44 -21.82 9.66
N CYS A 341 3.82 -20.69 9.37
CA CYS A 341 2.77 -20.59 8.34
C CYS A 341 3.28 -20.93 6.92
N ASN A 342 2.34 -21.20 6.00
CA ASN A 342 2.67 -21.76 4.70
C ASN A 342 3.41 -20.78 3.76
N SER A 343 3.01 -19.51 3.72
CA SER A 343 3.75 -18.51 2.95
C SER A 343 4.84 -17.91 3.82
N GLN A 344 6.05 -17.87 3.30
CA GLN A 344 7.24 -17.38 4.00
C GLN A 344 8.07 -16.54 3.04
N ILE A 345 8.65 -15.46 3.55
CA ILE A 345 9.52 -14.58 2.76
C ILE A 345 10.77 -14.25 3.57
N GLY A 346 11.93 -14.46 2.96
CA GLY A 346 13.21 -13.98 3.45
C GLY A 346 13.48 -12.57 2.97
N LEU A 347 13.96 -11.71 3.87
CA LEU A 347 14.19 -10.30 3.62
C LEU A 347 15.53 -9.89 4.21
N LYS A 348 16.44 -9.43 3.36
CA LYS A 348 17.69 -8.81 3.76
C LYS A 348 17.50 -7.30 3.87
N LEU A 349 17.54 -6.78 5.08
CA LEU A 349 17.42 -5.38 5.42
C LEU A 349 18.59 -4.58 4.81
N THR A 350 18.24 -3.50 4.12
CA THR A 350 19.16 -2.49 3.59
C THR A 350 19.02 -1.17 4.34
N VAL A 351 17.90 -0.98 5.07
CA VAL A 351 17.71 0.07 6.07
C VAL A 351 17.06 -0.57 7.30
N GLY A 352 17.62 -0.27 8.48
CA GLY A 352 17.25 -0.88 9.75
C GLY A 352 17.92 -2.24 9.99
N SER A 353 17.59 -2.85 11.12
CA SER A 353 18.15 -4.13 11.58
C SER A 353 17.13 -4.92 12.42
N ALA A 354 17.43 -6.18 12.69
CA ALA A 354 16.66 -7.00 13.62
C ALA A 354 16.49 -6.33 15.00
N ARG A 355 17.51 -5.60 15.45
CA ARG A 355 17.46 -4.86 16.72
C ARG A 355 16.35 -3.82 16.72
N ASP A 356 16.16 -3.10 15.63
CA ASP A 356 15.14 -2.07 15.53
C ASP A 356 13.72 -2.67 15.59
N VAL A 357 13.52 -3.86 15.02
CA VAL A 357 12.26 -4.61 15.14
C VAL A 357 11.93 -4.90 16.61
N TYR A 358 12.92 -5.34 17.38
CA TYR A 358 12.74 -5.61 18.81
C TYR A 358 12.51 -4.34 19.63
N GLU A 359 13.30 -3.29 19.40
CA GLU A 359 13.25 -2.05 20.17
C GLU A 359 12.02 -1.18 19.84
N ALA A 360 11.47 -1.29 18.62
CA ALA A 360 10.25 -0.59 18.24
C ALA A 360 9.05 -1.00 19.11
N GLY A 361 8.96 -2.29 19.47
CA GLY A 361 7.92 -2.83 20.35
C GLY A 361 6.50 -2.63 19.82
N LEU A 362 6.29 -2.77 18.50
CA LEU A 362 5.02 -2.47 17.82
C LEU A 362 4.15 -3.69 17.49
N GLY A 363 4.52 -4.87 17.97
CA GLY A 363 3.80 -6.13 17.76
C GLY A 363 4.51 -7.10 16.80
N ASN A 364 3.88 -8.24 16.52
CA ASN A 364 4.45 -9.34 15.74
C ASN A 364 4.30 -9.18 14.22
N HIS A 365 3.25 -8.52 13.75
CA HIS A 365 2.96 -8.38 12.33
C HIS A 365 3.69 -7.21 11.71
N LEU A 366 4.46 -7.47 10.65
CA LEU A 366 4.99 -6.45 9.74
C LEU A 366 4.24 -6.53 8.41
N ALA A 367 3.68 -5.42 7.97
CA ALA A 367 3.14 -5.30 6.63
C ALA A 367 4.27 -4.99 5.65
N PHE A 368 4.15 -5.43 4.40
CA PHE A 368 5.12 -5.15 3.36
C PHE A 368 4.52 -5.13 1.96
N VAL A 369 5.24 -4.49 1.04
CA VAL A 369 5.03 -4.56 -0.40
C VAL A 369 6.35 -4.89 -1.08
N LEU A 370 6.29 -5.57 -2.23
CA LEU A 370 7.45 -5.83 -3.11
C LEU A 370 7.72 -4.62 -4.02
N ASP A 371 7.91 -3.46 -3.39
CA ASP A 371 8.30 -2.22 -4.05
C ASP A 371 9.13 -1.36 -3.08
N ASP A 372 9.96 -0.49 -3.63
CA ASP A 372 10.74 0.50 -2.90
C ASP A 372 9.96 1.81 -2.78
N VAL A 373 9.00 1.86 -1.88
CA VAL A 373 8.21 3.07 -1.53
C VAL A 373 8.64 3.68 -0.19
N TYR A 374 9.87 3.38 0.22
CA TYR A 374 10.40 3.75 1.53
C TYR A 374 10.38 5.27 1.75
N GLU A 375 10.82 6.05 0.76
CA GLU A 375 10.89 7.51 0.88
C GLU A 375 9.51 8.14 0.93
N GLU A 376 8.57 7.67 0.12
CA GLU A 376 7.18 8.12 0.13
C GLU A 376 6.48 7.76 1.43
N ALA A 377 6.69 6.55 1.95
CA ALA A 377 6.13 6.12 3.23
C ALA A 377 6.70 6.96 4.37
N ARG A 378 8.02 7.21 4.38
CA ARG A 378 8.68 8.08 5.37
C ARG A 378 8.11 9.49 5.34
N GLU A 379 7.92 10.06 4.15
CA GLU A 379 7.36 11.40 3.97
C GLU A 379 5.92 11.48 4.45
N TYR A 380 5.07 10.50 4.11
CA TYR A 380 3.70 10.41 4.61
C TYR A 380 3.65 10.33 6.14
N LEU A 381 4.46 9.45 6.74
CA LEU A 381 4.51 9.26 8.19
C LEU A 381 4.98 10.54 8.90
N THR A 382 5.99 11.20 8.36
CA THR A 382 6.47 12.48 8.88
C THR A 382 5.40 13.57 8.76
N TYR A 383 4.67 13.61 7.64
CA TYR A 383 3.59 14.56 7.41
C TYR A 383 2.47 14.44 8.46
N ILE A 384 2.11 13.21 8.84
CA ILE A 384 1.11 12.97 9.89
C ILE A 384 1.68 13.07 11.32
N GLY A 385 2.96 13.45 11.47
CA GLY A 385 3.61 13.69 12.76
C GLY A 385 4.16 12.43 13.46
N ALA A 386 4.34 11.32 12.74
CA ALA A 386 4.93 10.11 13.29
C ALA A 386 6.45 10.24 13.42
N LYS A 387 7.00 9.75 14.53
CA LYS A 387 8.43 9.45 14.65
C LYS A 387 8.72 8.14 13.93
N VAL A 388 9.43 8.22 12.81
CA VAL A 388 9.88 7.06 12.05
C VAL A 388 11.17 6.50 12.65
N VAL A 389 11.17 5.21 12.98
CA VAL A 389 12.36 4.44 13.34
C VAL A 389 12.71 3.52 12.16
N PRO A 390 13.99 3.45 11.75
CA PRO A 390 14.45 2.50 10.74
C PRO A 390 14.16 1.07 11.12
#